data_AF-A0A0D6Q0K1-F1
#
_entry.id   AF-A0A0D6Q0K1-F1
#
_cell.length_a   1.000
_cell.length_b   1.000
_cell.length_c   1.000
_cell.angle_alpha   90.00
_cell.angle_beta   90.00
_cell.angle_gamma   90.00
#
_symmetry.space_group_name_H-M   'P 1'
#
loop_
_entity.id
_entity.type
_entity.pdbx_description
1 polymer ?
#
loop_
_entity_poly.entity_id
_entity_poly.type
_entity_poly.pdbx_seq_one_letter_code
_entity_poly.pdbx_strand_id
1 'polypeptide(L)'
;MPDVKRKILWSVLVTGTALASLSAMPARADDPAGPPPAPPAAPAAAAPAAPSADLLARGEYIATAGDCVACHTAPGGKAFAGGLRITTPMSDVVSTNITPDPDHGIGKYTEEDFEKAVRHGIRRDGSRLYPAMPYVSYSGMTDDDVKAMYAWFMHGVKPVAVTPPVTELNFPANLRITMAVWNLVAGSVSPETGDSATYDKMRRGRYLANALEHCGTCHTPRNMMLSEEQDSYLAGAPLLGWYAPNITSSKTSGIGTWSEDNLVTYLKTGHVAGLSQAAGPMGEAVEHSTSHLTDDDLHALAAYILQVPAKEDEAEHSPRAQFGQALDVPDIRSGELTRIDKLDEMTGPHIYDANCAACHGGDGAGTSDHYAPSLFHNSVVGSAHPDDLIMTVLNGVDRTAGGLHAYMPGFDHGSDVQRLSNTEIAALVNYVTSTFGSGDHGVTPDQVEKMRKQLPKTP
;
A
#
# COMPACT_ATOMS: atom_id res chain seq x y z
N MET A 1 -48.10 15.62 -31.93
CA MET A 1 -48.20 16.88 -32.70
C MET A 1 -47.10 17.81 -32.20
N PRO A 2 -46.44 18.52 -33.12
CA PRO A 2 -45.01 18.34 -33.40
C PRO A 2 -44.27 19.70 -33.24
N ASP A 3 -42.98 19.86 -33.49
CA ASP A 3 -42.47 19.97 -34.86
C ASP A 3 -40.98 19.61 -34.97
N VAL A 4 -40.77 18.47 -35.63
CA VAL A 4 -39.59 18.02 -36.36
C VAL A 4 -39.51 18.83 -37.66
N LYS A 5 -38.30 19.12 -38.19
CA LYS A 5 -37.91 19.17 -39.63
C LYS A 5 -36.71 20.12 -39.81
N ARG A 6 -35.70 19.92 -40.68
CA ARG A 6 -35.37 19.03 -41.82
C ARG A 6 -33.97 19.52 -42.29
N LYS A 7 -33.01 18.76 -42.83
CA LYS A 7 -32.91 18.11 -44.18
C LYS A 7 -31.58 17.32 -44.22
N ILE A 8 -31.55 16.02 -44.55
CA ILE A 8 -31.44 15.37 -45.89
C ILE A 8 -30.04 15.53 -46.52
N LEU A 9 -29.19 14.49 -46.41
CA LEU A 9 -28.72 13.53 -47.44
C LEU A 9 -27.89 14.13 -48.60
N TRP A 10 -26.77 13.49 -48.95
CA TRP A 10 -26.66 12.58 -50.12
C TRP A 10 -25.29 11.89 -50.13
N SER A 11 -25.30 10.56 -50.24
CA SER A 11 -24.15 9.70 -50.54
C SER A 11 -23.94 9.65 -52.06
N VAL A 12 -22.69 9.69 -52.54
CA VAL A 12 -22.31 9.08 -53.82
C VAL A 12 -20.88 8.55 -53.73
N LEU A 13 -20.76 7.23 -53.86
CA LEU A 13 -19.56 6.49 -54.24
C LEU A 13 -19.27 6.75 -55.73
N VAL A 14 -18.04 7.08 -56.11
CA VAL A 14 -17.54 6.84 -57.48
C VAL A 14 -16.14 6.23 -57.40
N THR A 15 -16.10 4.96 -57.78
CA THR A 15 -14.93 4.19 -58.20
C THR A 15 -14.36 4.76 -59.50
N GLY A 16 -13.04 4.93 -59.55
CA GLY A 16 -12.31 5.38 -60.74
C GLY A 16 -11.00 4.62 -60.91
N THR A 17 -11.09 3.42 -61.50
CA THR A 17 -9.98 2.66 -62.10
C THR A 17 -9.36 3.45 -63.25
N ALA A 18 -8.05 3.71 -63.17
CA ALA A 18 -7.25 4.16 -64.31
C ALA A 18 -6.32 3.02 -64.75
N LEU A 19 -6.72 2.35 -65.84
CA LEU A 19 -5.84 1.55 -66.67
C LEU A 19 -4.91 2.51 -67.44
N ALA A 20 -3.60 2.35 -67.27
CA ALA A 20 -2.60 2.92 -68.17
C ALA A 20 -2.04 1.80 -69.05
N SER A 21 -2.34 1.94 -70.33
CA SER A 21 -2.01 1.10 -71.47
C SER A 21 -0.50 0.97 -71.72
N LEU A 22 -0.06 -0.28 -71.92
CA LEU A 22 1.24 -0.64 -72.49
C LEU A 22 1.40 -0.06 -73.90
N SER A 23 2.54 0.59 -74.14
CA SER A 23 3.09 0.79 -75.50
C SER A 23 4.43 0.07 -75.57
N ALA A 24 4.47 -0.98 -76.39
CA ALA A 24 5.66 -1.77 -76.67
C ALA A 24 6.56 -1.02 -77.67
N MET A 25 7.83 -0.82 -77.31
CA MET A 25 8.90 -0.47 -78.24
C MET A 25 9.84 -1.68 -78.40
N PRO A 26 10.39 -1.94 -79.61
CA PRO A 26 11.25 -3.09 -79.85
C PRO A 26 12.62 -2.91 -79.20
N ALA A 27 13.05 -3.93 -78.44
CA ALA A 27 14.35 -4.00 -77.80
C ALA A 27 15.47 -4.21 -78.82
N ARG A 28 16.51 -3.37 -78.74
CA ARG A 28 17.85 -3.64 -79.28
C ARG A 28 18.60 -4.48 -78.24
N ALA A 29 19.25 -5.54 -78.68
CA ALA A 29 20.11 -6.37 -77.85
C ALA A 29 21.49 -5.69 -77.71
N ASP A 30 21.81 -5.25 -76.49
CA ASP A 30 23.14 -4.86 -76.07
C ASP A 30 23.61 -5.81 -74.95
N ASP A 31 24.91 -6.12 -74.97
CA ASP A 31 25.63 -7.14 -74.20
C ASP A 31 25.50 -7.03 -72.65
N PRO A 32 25.73 -8.13 -71.88
CA PRO A 32 25.52 -8.13 -70.44
C PRO A 32 26.66 -7.42 -69.71
N ALA A 33 26.41 -6.19 -69.25
CA ALA A 33 27.21 -5.53 -68.23
C ALA A 33 26.88 -6.15 -66.84
N GLY A 34 27.93 -6.47 -66.07
CA GLY A 34 27.82 -7.06 -64.74
C GLY A 34 27.04 -6.20 -63.72
N PRO A 35 26.58 -6.80 -62.61
CA PRO A 35 25.74 -6.11 -61.64
C PRO A 35 26.45 -4.90 -61.01
N PRO A 36 25.74 -3.79 -60.76
CA PRO A 36 26.31 -2.60 -60.13
C PRO A 36 26.79 -2.91 -58.71
N PRO A 37 27.85 -2.25 -58.22
CA PRO A 37 28.35 -2.44 -56.86
C PRO A 37 27.29 -2.05 -55.83
N ALA A 38 27.18 -2.88 -54.79
CA ALA A 38 26.25 -2.68 -53.69
C ALA A 38 26.49 -1.31 -53.00
N PRO A 39 25.42 -0.62 -52.58
CA PRO A 39 25.55 0.62 -51.81
C PRO A 39 26.34 0.36 -50.52
N PRO A 40 27.16 1.33 -50.04
CA PRO A 40 27.89 1.19 -48.80
C PRO A 40 26.90 0.93 -47.65
N ALA A 41 27.23 -0.05 -46.81
CA ALA A 41 26.45 -0.39 -45.64
C ALA A 41 26.20 0.87 -44.80
N ALA A 42 24.93 1.14 -44.50
CA ALA A 42 24.56 2.16 -43.53
C ALA A 42 25.28 1.86 -42.20
N PRO A 43 25.83 2.88 -41.50
CA PRO A 43 26.45 2.65 -40.21
C PRO A 43 25.44 1.95 -39.30
N ALA A 44 25.88 0.85 -38.68
CA ALA A 44 25.08 0.11 -37.72
C ALA A 44 24.53 1.10 -36.69
N ALA A 45 23.21 1.11 -36.50
CA ALA A 45 22.58 1.85 -35.43
C ALA A 45 23.31 1.51 -34.13
N ALA A 46 23.88 2.53 -33.48
CA ALA A 46 24.50 2.34 -32.18
C ALA A 46 23.48 1.66 -31.27
N ALA A 47 23.89 0.59 -30.59
CA ALA A 47 23.07 -0.03 -29.55
C ALA A 47 22.61 1.09 -28.61
N PRO A 48 21.32 1.11 -28.19
CA PRO A 48 20.83 2.13 -27.28
C PRO A 48 21.77 2.20 -26.07
N ALA A 49 22.26 3.41 -25.77
CA ALA A 49 23.16 3.61 -24.64
C ALA A 49 22.48 3.10 -23.37
N ALA A 50 23.25 2.41 -22.52
CA ALA A 50 22.76 1.97 -21.23
C ALA A 50 22.23 3.19 -20.45
N PRO A 51 21.15 3.04 -19.66
CA PRO A 51 20.64 4.12 -18.81
C PRO A 51 21.74 4.74 -17.94
N SER A 52 21.66 6.04 -17.71
CA SER A 52 22.59 6.71 -16.78
C SER A 52 22.39 6.18 -15.35
N ALA A 53 23.46 6.23 -14.55
CA ALA A 53 23.39 5.85 -13.13
C ALA A 53 22.34 6.68 -12.38
N ASP A 54 22.25 7.98 -12.66
CA ASP A 54 21.26 8.87 -12.03
C ASP A 54 19.81 8.47 -12.37
N LEU A 55 19.55 8.03 -13.60
CA LEU A 55 18.21 7.57 -14.00
C LEU A 55 17.84 6.28 -13.26
N LEU A 56 18.78 5.35 -13.12
CA LEU A 56 18.56 4.11 -12.38
C LEU A 56 18.36 4.37 -10.89
N ALA A 57 19.16 5.25 -10.28
CA ALA A 57 19.02 5.63 -8.87
C ALA A 57 17.67 6.32 -8.60
N ARG A 58 17.23 7.21 -9.51
CA ARG A 58 15.89 7.80 -9.44
C ARG A 58 14.81 6.73 -9.55
N GLY A 59 14.95 5.80 -10.49
CA GLY A 59 13.98 4.71 -10.67
C GLY A 59 13.86 3.80 -9.46
N GLU A 60 14.98 3.47 -8.82
CA GLU A 60 15.03 2.72 -7.56
C GLU A 60 14.30 3.45 -6.44
N TYR A 61 14.59 4.75 -6.29
CA TYR A 61 13.96 5.58 -5.28
C TYR A 61 12.45 5.67 -5.47
N ILE A 62 11.98 5.90 -6.70
CA ILE A 62 10.56 5.97 -7.04
C ILE A 62 9.87 4.62 -6.85
N ALA A 63 10.52 3.51 -7.19
CA ALA A 63 9.95 2.17 -6.97
C ALA A 63 9.85 1.84 -5.47
N THR A 64 10.80 2.33 -4.66
CA THR A 64 10.80 2.18 -3.20
C THR A 64 9.69 3.02 -2.57
N ALA A 65 9.62 4.32 -2.89
CA ALA A 65 8.55 5.22 -2.46
C ALA A 65 7.15 4.74 -2.93
N GLY A 66 7.10 4.11 -4.11
CA GLY A 66 5.91 3.48 -4.68
C GLY A 66 5.47 2.19 -3.97
N ASP A 67 6.21 1.75 -2.95
CA ASP A 67 6.03 0.50 -2.20
C ASP A 67 5.98 -0.78 -3.07
N CYS A 68 6.72 -0.77 -4.18
CA CYS A 68 6.67 -1.87 -5.15
C CYS A 68 7.12 -3.21 -4.54
N VAL A 69 8.11 -3.16 -3.64
CA VAL A 69 8.75 -4.36 -3.08
C VAL A 69 7.84 -5.06 -2.07
N ALA A 70 7.09 -4.31 -1.25
CA ALA A 70 6.17 -4.88 -0.27
C ALA A 70 5.09 -5.70 -0.97
N CYS A 71 4.51 -5.18 -2.04
CA CYS A 71 3.44 -5.86 -2.76
C CYS A 71 3.96 -6.99 -3.68
N HIS A 72 5.09 -6.80 -4.35
CA HIS A 72 5.60 -7.74 -5.35
C HIS A 72 6.63 -8.75 -4.80
N THR A 73 6.65 -8.98 -3.49
CA THR A 73 7.54 -9.97 -2.86
C THR A 73 6.74 -10.84 -1.88
N ALA A 74 6.73 -12.15 -2.10
CA ALA A 74 6.16 -13.08 -1.11
C ALA A 74 7.05 -13.17 0.15
N PRO A 75 6.49 -13.48 1.33
CA PRO A 75 7.29 -13.78 2.52
C PRO A 75 8.31 -14.90 2.25
N GLY A 76 9.59 -14.65 2.56
CA GLY A 76 10.71 -15.56 2.25
C GLY A 76 11.02 -15.72 0.74
N GLY A 77 10.35 -14.95 -0.12
CA GLY A 77 10.52 -14.94 -1.56
C GLY A 77 11.69 -14.06 -2.03
N LYS A 78 11.90 -14.04 -3.34
CA LYS A 78 12.88 -13.14 -3.97
C LYS A 78 12.20 -11.81 -4.28
N ALA A 79 12.92 -10.70 -4.08
CA ALA A 79 12.41 -9.35 -4.36
C ALA A 79 11.78 -9.26 -5.75
N PHE A 80 10.59 -8.66 -5.82
CA PHE A 80 9.83 -8.40 -7.06
C PHE A 80 9.35 -9.65 -7.83
N ALA A 81 9.58 -10.86 -7.31
CA ALA A 81 9.20 -12.10 -7.98
C ALA A 81 7.69 -12.42 -7.86
N GLY A 82 6.92 -11.59 -7.17
CA GLY A 82 5.50 -11.76 -6.91
C GLY A 82 5.19 -12.87 -5.90
N GLY A 83 3.93 -13.28 -5.86
CA GLY A 83 3.45 -14.38 -5.02
C GLY A 83 2.91 -13.97 -3.65
N LEU A 84 2.90 -12.69 -3.33
CA LEU A 84 2.19 -12.19 -2.15
C LEU A 84 0.69 -12.39 -2.35
N ARG A 85 0.01 -12.96 -1.34
CA ARG A 85 -1.44 -13.10 -1.31
C ARG A 85 -2.04 -11.93 -0.56
N ILE A 86 -2.80 -11.11 -1.26
CA ILE A 86 -3.56 -9.99 -0.71
C ILE A 86 -5.00 -10.46 -0.56
N THR A 87 -5.43 -10.74 0.67
CA THR A 87 -6.80 -11.16 0.93
C THR A 87 -7.76 -10.00 0.68
N THR A 88 -8.77 -10.22 -0.16
CA THR A 88 -9.84 -9.25 -0.38
C THR A 88 -11.18 -9.86 0.02
N PRO A 89 -12.24 -9.06 0.23
CA PRO A 89 -13.58 -9.58 0.52
C PRO A 89 -14.12 -10.54 -0.56
N MET A 90 -13.58 -10.51 -1.79
CA MET A 90 -14.08 -11.29 -2.93
C MET A 90 -13.28 -12.58 -3.19
N SER A 91 -11.97 -12.56 -2.96
CA SER A 91 -11.02 -13.70 -2.96
C SER A 91 -9.59 -13.14 -2.79
N ASP A 92 -8.58 -13.99 -2.67
CA ASP A 92 -7.18 -13.55 -2.66
C ASP A 92 -6.76 -13.06 -4.05
N VAL A 93 -6.09 -11.90 -4.10
CA VAL A 93 -5.33 -11.43 -5.26
C VAL A 93 -3.86 -11.79 -5.04
N VAL A 94 -3.21 -12.34 -6.07
CA VAL A 94 -1.80 -12.74 -6.00
C VAL A 94 -0.97 -11.77 -6.82
N SER A 95 0.07 -11.20 -6.20
CA SER A 95 0.96 -10.27 -6.89
C SER A 95 1.79 -10.96 -7.96
N THR A 96 2.04 -10.25 -9.07
CA THR A 96 2.77 -10.79 -10.22
C THR A 96 4.27 -10.59 -10.08
N ASN A 97 5.05 -11.36 -10.82
CA ASN A 97 6.48 -11.11 -10.99
C ASN A 97 6.69 -9.87 -11.88
N ILE A 98 7.41 -8.87 -11.38
CA ILE A 98 7.75 -7.63 -12.11
C ILE A 98 9.25 -7.47 -12.35
N THR A 99 10.03 -8.54 -12.22
CA THR A 99 11.44 -8.57 -12.62
C THR A 99 11.58 -8.53 -14.15
N PRO A 100 12.75 -8.20 -14.72
CA PRO A 100 12.94 -8.15 -16.17
C PRO A 100 13.10 -9.53 -16.82
N ASP A 101 12.68 -10.60 -16.13
CA ASP A 101 12.63 -11.92 -16.73
C ASP A 101 11.68 -11.93 -17.93
N PRO A 102 12.11 -12.42 -19.12
CA PRO A 102 11.34 -12.32 -20.35
C PRO A 102 10.12 -13.25 -20.40
N ASP A 103 10.11 -14.34 -19.64
CA ASP A 103 9.08 -15.37 -19.72
C ASP A 103 8.14 -15.34 -18.50
N HIS A 104 8.68 -14.93 -17.36
CA HIS A 104 7.98 -14.95 -16.07
C HIS A 104 7.62 -13.56 -15.55
N GLY A 105 8.38 -12.52 -15.95
CA GLY A 105 8.22 -11.15 -15.49
C GLY A 105 7.80 -10.17 -16.59
N ILE A 106 8.29 -8.93 -16.49
CA ILE A 106 7.99 -7.84 -17.42
C ILE A 106 9.06 -7.68 -18.50
N GLY A 107 9.99 -8.62 -18.68
CA GLY A 107 11.13 -8.49 -19.61
C GLY A 107 10.78 -8.24 -21.09
N LYS A 108 9.50 -8.45 -21.48
CA LYS A 108 8.97 -8.17 -22.83
C LYS A 108 8.09 -6.92 -22.91
N TYR A 109 7.94 -6.18 -21.82
CA TYR A 109 7.21 -4.91 -21.80
C TYR A 109 8.04 -3.86 -22.53
N THR A 110 7.35 -2.99 -23.26
CA THR A 110 7.90 -1.69 -23.65
C THR A 110 7.66 -0.67 -22.52
N GLU A 111 8.31 0.49 -22.58
CA GLU A 111 8.03 1.59 -21.64
C GLU A 111 6.55 1.99 -21.66
N GLU A 112 5.93 2.00 -22.86
CA GLU A 112 4.50 2.28 -23.02
C GLU A 112 3.62 1.20 -22.38
N ASP A 113 3.99 -0.09 -22.49
CA ASP A 113 3.25 -1.16 -21.81
C ASP A 113 3.36 -1.04 -20.29
N PHE A 114 4.53 -0.64 -19.79
CA PHE A 114 4.77 -0.44 -18.36
C PHE A 114 3.97 0.75 -17.83
N GLU A 115 3.99 1.87 -18.53
CA GLU A 115 3.20 3.07 -18.19
C GLU A 115 1.70 2.73 -18.10
N LYS A 116 1.17 2.01 -19.09
CA LYS A 116 -0.23 1.57 -19.09
C LYS A 116 -0.55 0.64 -17.93
N ALA A 117 0.37 -0.26 -17.56
CA ALA A 117 0.17 -1.16 -16.44
C ALA A 117 0.13 -0.37 -15.12
N VAL A 118 1.09 0.52 -14.91
CA VAL A 118 1.25 1.30 -13.67
C VAL A 118 0.15 2.33 -13.48
N ARG A 119 -0.15 3.14 -14.50
CA ARG A 119 -1.05 4.31 -14.37
C ARG A 119 -2.49 4.03 -14.77
N HIS A 120 -2.71 2.99 -15.57
CA HIS A 120 -4.03 2.71 -16.14
C HIS A 120 -4.55 1.31 -15.77
N GLY A 121 -3.73 0.50 -15.10
CA GLY A 121 -4.08 -0.86 -14.75
C GLY A 121 -4.30 -1.74 -15.97
N ILE A 122 -3.57 -1.51 -17.08
CA ILE A 122 -3.70 -2.28 -18.32
C ILE A 122 -2.39 -3.00 -18.61
N ARG A 123 -2.39 -4.33 -18.52
CA ARG A 123 -1.23 -5.16 -18.83
C ARG A 123 -0.94 -5.16 -20.33
N ARG A 124 0.28 -5.59 -20.69
CA ARG A 124 0.73 -5.78 -22.09
C ARG A 124 -0.22 -6.66 -22.93
N ASP A 125 -0.88 -7.64 -22.32
CA ASP A 125 -1.85 -8.51 -22.99
C ASP A 125 -3.26 -7.88 -23.15
N GLY A 126 -3.42 -6.62 -22.73
CA GLY A 126 -4.67 -5.87 -22.72
C GLY A 126 -5.60 -6.19 -21.54
N SER A 127 -5.23 -7.12 -20.65
CA SER A 127 -6.05 -7.42 -19.47
C SER A 127 -5.96 -6.31 -18.42
N ARG A 128 -7.08 -6.07 -17.74
CA ARG A 128 -7.16 -5.08 -16.66
C ARG A 128 -6.70 -5.68 -15.34
N LEU A 129 -5.89 -4.93 -14.61
CA LEU A 129 -5.48 -5.22 -13.24
C LEU A 129 -6.65 -4.99 -12.29
N TYR A 130 -6.63 -5.73 -11.18
CA TYR A 130 -7.53 -5.49 -10.07
C TYR A 130 -7.03 -4.27 -9.28
N PRO A 131 -7.94 -3.48 -8.68
CA PRO A 131 -7.58 -2.28 -7.91
C PRO A 131 -6.87 -2.57 -6.58
N ALA A 132 -6.46 -3.82 -6.34
CA ALA A 132 -5.45 -4.14 -5.34
C ALA A 132 -4.10 -3.48 -5.66
N MET A 133 -3.78 -3.27 -6.94
CA MET A 133 -2.70 -2.36 -7.34
C MET A 133 -3.25 -0.92 -7.36
N PRO A 134 -2.61 0.06 -6.70
CA PRO A 134 -3.13 1.42 -6.58
C PRO A 134 -2.90 2.27 -7.85
N TYR A 135 -3.24 1.77 -9.03
CA TYR A 135 -3.03 2.47 -10.31
C TYR A 135 -3.80 3.79 -10.44
N VAL A 136 -4.89 3.96 -9.69
CA VAL A 136 -5.61 5.25 -9.62
C VAL A 136 -4.71 6.31 -8.98
N SER A 137 -3.95 5.93 -7.96
CA SER A 137 -3.02 6.82 -7.27
C SER A 137 -1.75 7.04 -8.13
N TYR A 138 -1.16 5.95 -8.67
CA TYR A 138 -0.03 6.03 -9.61
C TYR A 138 -0.34 6.84 -10.88
N SER A 139 -1.62 7.00 -11.26
CA SER A 139 -1.99 7.84 -12.40
C SER A 139 -1.52 9.30 -12.25
N GLY A 140 -1.24 9.77 -11.03
CA GLY A 140 -0.64 11.08 -10.76
C GLY A 140 0.87 11.19 -11.00
N MET A 141 1.59 10.08 -11.20
CA MET A 141 3.05 10.08 -11.38
C MET A 141 3.51 10.93 -12.58
N THR A 142 4.69 11.54 -12.51
CA THR A 142 5.26 12.25 -13.67
C THR A 142 5.77 11.27 -14.71
N ASP A 143 5.79 11.66 -15.98
CA ASP A 143 6.30 10.81 -17.07
C ASP A 143 7.77 10.45 -16.84
N ASP A 144 8.57 11.39 -16.32
CA ASP A 144 9.99 11.18 -16.01
C ASP A 144 10.19 10.14 -14.90
N ASP A 145 9.33 10.12 -13.88
CA ASP A 145 9.40 9.15 -12.79
C ASP A 145 9.00 7.74 -13.26
N VAL A 146 7.96 7.63 -14.10
CA VAL A 146 7.56 6.33 -14.68
C VAL A 146 8.65 5.79 -15.59
N LYS A 147 9.27 6.65 -16.40
CA LYS A 147 10.40 6.28 -17.25
C LYS A 147 11.61 5.85 -16.44
N ALA A 148 11.97 6.57 -15.38
CA ALA A 148 13.07 6.21 -14.48
C ALA A 148 12.81 4.84 -13.84
N MET A 149 11.59 4.64 -13.33
CA MET A 149 11.17 3.38 -12.73
C MET A 149 11.23 2.21 -13.73
N TYR A 150 10.75 2.40 -14.95
CA TYR A 150 10.87 1.40 -16.02
C TYR A 150 12.34 1.07 -16.32
N ALA A 151 13.20 2.09 -16.47
CA ALA A 151 14.62 1.88 -16.71
C ALA A 151 15.27 1.08 -15.57
N TRP A 152 14.93 1.37 -14.31
CA TRP A 152 15.43 0.63 -13.17
C TRP A 152 14.94 -0.82 -13.12
N PHE A 153 13.66 -1.08 -13.37
CA PHE A 153 13.18 -2.48 -13.44
C PHE A 153 13.85 -3.27 -14.57
N MET A 154 14.11 -2.64 -15.71
CA MET A 154 14.68 -3.33 -16.88
C MET A 154 16.20 -3.53 -16.80
N HIS A 155 16.91 -2.69 -16.06
CA HIS A 155 18.38 -2.66 -16.06
C HIS A 155 19.03 -2.75 -14.67
N GLY A 156 18.31 -2.39 -13.60
CA GLY A 156 18.78 -2.44 -12.21
C GLY A 156 18.32 -3.68 -11.44
N VAL A 157 17.11 -4.19 -11.73
CA VAL A 157 16.55 -5.37 -11.06
C VAL A 157 17.08 -6.68 -11.66
N LYS A 158 17.40 -7.65 -10.80
CA LYS A 158 17.84 -8.99 -11.25
C LYS A 158 16.63 -9.80 -11.74
N PRO A 159 16.72 -10.48 -12.91
CA PRO A 159 15.63 -11.33 -13.38
C PRO A 159 15.44 -12.53 -12.46
N VAL A 160 14.17 -12.88 -12.20
CA VAL A 160 13.81 -14.07 -11.43
C VAL A 160 12.82 -14.90 -12.26
N ALA A 161 13.24 -16.12 -12.63
CA ALA A 161 12.41 -17.07 -13.36
C ALA A 161 11.41 -17.80 -12.43
N VAL A 162 10.42 -17.08 -11.91
CA VAL A 162 9.35 -17.62 -11.06
C VAL A 162 8.00 -17.15 -11.59
N THR A 163 7.06 -18.07 -11.78
CA THR A 163 5.66 -17.74 -12.08
C THR A 163 4.83 -17.87 -10.81
N PRO A 164 4.37 -16.76 -10.20
CA PRO A 164 3.41 -16.81 -9.11
C PRO A 164 2.10 -17.50 -9.51
N PRO A 165 1.35 -18.05 -8.55
CA PRO A 165 -0.01 -18.53 -8.79
C PRO A 165 -0.88 -17.44 -9.44
N VAL A 166 -1.77 -17.85 -10.33
CA VAL A 166 -2.73 -16.91 -10.94
C VAL A 166 -3.80 -16.55 -9.92
N THR A 167 -4.24 -15.30 -9.94
CA THR A 167 -5.39 -14.85 -9.15
C THR A 167 -6.66 -15.55 -9.62
N GLU A 168 -7.32 -16.29 -8.73
CA GLU A 168 -8.62 -16.91 -8.96
C GLU A 168 -9.69 -16.18 -8.12
N LEU A 169 -10.44 -15.28 -8.77
CA LEU A 169 -11.58 -14.61 -8.13
C LEU A 169 -12.88 -15.38 -8.38
N ASN A 170 -13.77 -15.34 -7.40
CA ASN A 170 -15.12 -15.89 -7.52
C ASN A 170 -16.03 -14.95 -8.32
N PHE A 171 -17.14 -15.48 -8.83
CA PHE A 171 -18.19 -14.66 -9.46
C PHE A 171 -18.82 -13.68 -8.44
N PRO A 172 -19.08 -12.41 -8.79
CA PRO A 172 -18.90 -11.77 -10.11
C PRO A 172 -17.54 -11.09 -10.33
N ALA A 173 -16.61 -11.13 -9.36
CA ALA A 173 -15.30 -10.47 -9.44
C ALA A 173 -14.38 -11.05 -10.53
N ASN A 174 -14.66 -12.28 -10.99
CA ASN A 174 -14.00 -12.87 -12.16
C ASN A 174 -14.33 -12.17 -13.49
N LEU A 175 -15.43 -11.41 -13.58
CA LEU A 175 -15.84 -10.72 -14.81
C LEU A 175 -15.05 -9.43 -15.01
N ARG A 176 -13.93 -9.48 -15.76
CA ARG A 176 -13.06 -8.30 -16.03
C ARG A 176 -13.77 -7.07 -16.63
N ILE A 177 -14.98 -7.21 -17.19
CA ILE A 177 -15.80 -6.08 -17.66
C ILE A 177 -16.28 -5.19 -16.52
N THR A 178 -16.47 -5.73 -15.31
CA THR A 178 -16.83 -4.94 -14.12
C THR A 178 -15.70 -3.99 -13.74
N MET A 179 -14.43 -4.35 -14.00
CA MET A 179 -13.27 -3.48 -13.78
C MET A 179 -13.21 -2.31 -14.78
N ALA A 180 -13.72 -2.48 -16.01
CA ALA A 180 -13.80 -1.37 -16.96
C ALA A 180 -14.80 -0.29 -16.51
N VAL A 181 -15.93 -0.71 -15.92
CA VAL A 181 -16.92 0.20 -15.33
C VAL A 181 -16.40 0.79 -14.03
N TRP A 182 -15.74 -0.02 -13.20
CA TRP A 182 -15.11 0.46 -11.97
C TRP A 182 -14.06 1.54 -12.25
N ASN A 183 -13.17 1.35 -13.23
CA ASN A 183 -12.18 2.36 -13.61
C ASN A 183 -12.81 3.71 -14.03
N LEU A 184 -14.00 3.69 -14.64
CA LEU A 184 -14.71 4.91 -15.00
C LEU A 184 -15.30 5.63 -13.79
N VAL A 185 -15.64 4.89 -12.72
CA VAL A 185 -16.24 5.43 -11.49
C VAL A 185 -15.20 5.80 -10.44
N ALA A 186 -14.13 5.03 -10.32
CA ALA A 186 -13.02 5.30 -9.40
C ALA A 186 -12.25 6.56 -9.80
N GLY A 187 -12.36 6.97 -11.07
CA GLY A 187 -11.66 8.13 -11.61
C GLY A 187 -10.17 7.84 -11.83
N SER A 188 -9.48 8.85 -12.33
CA SER A 188 -8.01 8.88 -12.44
C SER A 188 -7.55 10.29 -12.11
N VAL A 189 -6.44 10.40 -11.39
CA VAL A 189 -5.78 11.68 -11.18
C VAL A 189 -5.06 12.04 -12.47
N SER A 190 -5.07 13.31 -12.84
CA SER A 190 -4.27 13.74 -13.99
C SER A 190 -2.78 13.65 -13.64
N PRO A 191 -1.93 13.23 -14.59
CA PRO A 191 -0.48 13.32 -14.47
C PRO A 191 -0.03 14.67 -13.89
N GLU A 192 0.77 14.65 -12.83
CA GLU A 192 1.54 15.84 -12.47
C GLU A 192 2.63 16.07 -13.55
N THR A 193 3.00 17.34 -13.76
CA THR A 193 3.88 17.74 -14.87
C THR A 193 5.17 18.41 -14.40
N GLY A 194 6.24 18.22 -15.17
CA GLY A 194 7.58 18.72 -14.87
C GLY A 194 8.40 17.74 -14.03
N ASP A 195 9.57 18.19 -13.60
CA ASP A 195 10.46 17.37 -12.79
C ASP A 195 10.02 17.39 -11.32
N SER A 196 9.55 16.24 -10.84
CA SER A 196 9.09 16.08 -9.45
C SER A 196 10.16 16.37 -8.39
N ALA A 197 11.45 16.31 -8.74
CA ALA A 197 12.55 16.67 -7.84
C ALA A 197 12.70 18.18 -7.65
N THR A 198 12.07 19.00 -8.50
CA THR A 198 12.14 20.48 -8.44
C THR A 198 10.90 21.11 -7.83
N TYR A 199 9.94 20.30 -7.38
CA TYR A 199 8.73 20.79 -6.74
C TYR A 199 9.05 21.50 -5.43
N ASP A 200 8.29 22.55 -5.12
CA ASP A 200 8.31 23.13 -3.79
C ASP A 200 7.82 22.10 -2.75
N LYS A 201 8.17 22.32 -1.47
CA LYS A 201 7.89 21.39 -0.36
C LYS A 201 6.43 20.91 -0.33
N MET A 202 5.46 21.80 -0.55
CA MET A 202 4.04 21.44 -0.47
C MET A 202 3.58 20.63 -1.68
N ARG A 203 4.01 21.03 -2.88
CA ARG A 203 3.71 20.26 -4.10
C ARG A 203 4.39 18.88 -4.06
N ARG A 204 5.63 18.81 -3.56
CA ARG A 204 6.36 17.55 -3.36
C ARG A 204 5.65 16.65 -2.36
N GLY A 205 5.25 17.18 -1.21
CA GLY A 205 4.51 16.42 -0.20
C GLY A 205 3.20 15.86 -0.72
N ARG A 206 2.42 16.67 -1.45
CA ARG A 206 1.19 16.20 -2.12
C ARG A 206 1.47 15.12 -3.15
N TYR A 207 2.52 15.28 -3.97
CA TYR A 207 2.90 14.30 -4.97
C TYR A 207 3.27 12.96 -4.34
N LEU A 208 4.10 12.97 -3.30
CA LEU A 208 4.48 11.77 -2.56
C LEU A 208 3.25 11.11 -1.94
N ALA A 209 2.43 11.85 -1.19
CA ALA A 209 1.27 11.30 -0.49
C ALA A 209 0.22 10.69 -1.44
N ASN A 210 0.01 11.31 -2.60
CA ASN A 210 -1.07 10.91 -3.51
C ASN A 210 -0.62 9.94 -4.60
N ALA A 211 0.59 10.10 -5.13
CA ALA A 211 1.01 9.38 -6.34
C ALA A 211 2.04 8.28 -6.07
N LEU A 212 2.81 8.33 -4.98
CA LEU A 212 3.83 7.32 -4.66
C LEU A 212 3.52 6.53 -3.39
N GLU A 213 3.20 7.18 -2.27
CA GLU A 213 2.90 6.48 -1.01
C GLU A 213 1.42 6.06 -0.92
N HIS A 214 0.56 6.69 -1.74
CA HIS A 214 -0.89 6.43 -1.82
C HIS A 214 -1.60 6.42 -0.46
N CYS A 215 -1.27 7.37 0.42
CA CYS A 215 -1.81 7.39 1.79
C CYS A 215 -3.34 7.31 1.81
N GLY A 216 -4.00 7.90 0.81
CA GLY A 216 -5.45 7.85 0.61
C GLY A 216 -6.03 6.44 0.45
N THR A 217 -5.27 5.50 -0.10
CA THR A 217 -5.71 4.12 -0.35
C THR A 217 -5.95 3.34 0.96
N CYS A 218 -5.30 3.72 2.05
CA CYS A 218 -5.56 3.15 3.37
C CYS A 218 -6.41 4.09 4.23
N HIS A 219 -6.08 5.38 4.26
CA HIS A 219 -6.65 6.34 5.21
C HIS A 219 -7.92 7.06 4.73
N THR A 220 -8.48 6.73 3.56
CA THR A 220 -9.74 7.34 3.08
C THR A 220 -10.86 6.29 3.06
N PRO A 221 -12.05 6.60 3.61
CA PRO A 221 -13.17 5.68 3.55
C PRO A 221 -13.61 5.46 2.10
N ARG A 222 -14.22 4.31 1.85
CA ARG A 222 -14.68 3.91 0.51
C ARG A 222 -16.19 3.77 0.48
N ASN A 223 -16.78 4.20 -0.62
CA ASN A 223 -18.20 4.03 -0.87
C ASN A 223 -18.55 2.57 -1.22
N MET A 224 -19.83 2.27 -1.44
CA MET A 224 -20.31 0.92 -1.78
C MET A 224 -19.67 0.32 -3.05
N MET A 225 -19.09 1.14 -3.93
CA MET A 225 -18.38 0.69 -5.12
C MET A 225 -16.88 0.51 -4.89
N LEU A 226 -16.42 0.56 -3.63
CA LEU A 226 -15.01 0.47 -3.22
C LEU A 226 -14.13 1.60 -3.79
N SER A 227 -14.73 2.73 -4.18
CA SER A 227 -13.99 3.94 -4.58
C SER A 227 -13.82 4.86 -3.38
N GLU A 228 -12.67 5.54 -3.30
CA GLU A 228 -12.32 6.49 -2.24
C GLU A 228 -13.28 7.68 -2.22
N GLU A 229 -13.80 8.00 -1.04
CA GLU A 229 -14.65 9.16 -0.81
C GLU A 229 -13.77 10.40 -0.63
N GLN A 230 -13.52 11.12 -1.73
CA GLN A 230 -12.59 12.25 -1.76
C GLN A 230 -12.95 13.39 -0.77
N ASP A 231 -14.24 13.56 -0.45
CA ASP A 231 -14.69 14.52 0.57
C ASP A 231 -14.26 14.14 1.99
N SER A 232 -13.80 12.90 2.20
CA SER A 232 -13.29 12.34 3.45
C SER A 232 -11.83 11.90 3.32
N TYR A 233 -11.08 12.49 2.38
CA TYR A 233 -9.67 12.19 2.16
C TYR A 233 -8.86 12.22 3.48
N LEU A 234 -8.19 11.09 3.78
CA LEU A 234 -7.40 10.83 5.00
C LEU A 234 -8.16 10.82 6.34
N ALA A 235 -9.50 10.75 6.32
CA ALA A 235 -10.34 10.77 7.51
C ALA A 235 -10.35 9.46 8.32
N GLY A 236 -9.63 8.42 7.88
CA GLY A 236 -9.59 7.09 8.49
C GLY A 236 -10.55 6.10 7.85
N ALA A 237 -10.19 4.82 7.87
CA ALA A 237 -11.01 3.74 7.30
C ALA A 237 -10.64 2.35 7.84
N PRO A 238 -11.61 1.41 7.91
CA PRO A 238 -11.31 0.00 8.13
C PRO A 238 -10.47 -0.59 7.00
N LEU A 239 -9.46 -1.40 7.35
CA LEU A 239 -8.50 -2.03 6.45
C LEU A 239 -8.25 -3.50 6.84
N LEU A 240 -9.11 -4.41 6.35
CA LEU A 240 -8.94 -5.87 6.49
C LEU A 240 -8.60 -6.34 7.92
N GLY A 241 -9.36 -5.87 8.91
CA GLY A 241 -9.19 -6.21 10.33
C GLY A 241 -8.38 -5.19 11.11
N TRP A 242 -7.51 -4.45 10.42
CA TRP A 242 -6.91 -3.24 10.95
C TRP A 242 -7.83 -2.03 10.71
N TYR A 243 -7.49 -0.91 11.32
CA TYR A 243 -8.12 0.38 11.08
C TYR A 243 -7.04 1.41 10.74
N ALA A 244 -7.04 1.92 9.52
CA ALA A 244 -6.16 3.02 9.15
C ALA A 244 -6.71 4.31 9.79
N PRO A 245 -6.00 4.94 10.73
CA PRO A 245 -6.57 6.04 11.50
C PRO A 245 -6.78 7.31 10.69
N ASN A 246 -7.59 8.23 11.20
CA ASN A 246 -7.62 9.60 10.69
C ASN A 246 -6.26 10.27 10.86
N ILE A 247 -5.68 10.77 9.76
CA ILE A 247 -4.39 11.47 9.74
C ILE A 247 -4.51 12.91 9.24
N THR A 248 -5.71 13.47 9.23
CA THR A 248 -5.93 14.89 8.94
C THR A 248 -5.43 15.78 10.09
N SER A 249 -5.47 17.10 9.87
CA SER A 249 -5.10 18.09 10.87
C SER A 249 -6.09 18.24 12.05
N SER A 250 -7.08 17.34 12.21
CA SER A 250 -7.96 17.34 13.39
C SER A 250 -7.14 17.13 14.65
N LYS A 251 -7.42 17.91 15.69
CA LYS A 251 -6.73 17.83 16.99
C LYS A 251 -7.32 16.79 17.93
N THR A 252 -8.46 16.23 17.55
CA THR A 252 -9.28 15.34 18.38
C THR A 252 -9.28 13.94 17.79
N SER A 253 -9.65 13.80 16.51
CA SER A 253 -9.71 12.50 15.82
C SER A 253 -8.47 12.25 14.96
N GLY A 254 -7.84 13.33 14.47
CA GLY A 254 -6.67 13.26 13.60
C GLY A 254 -5.32 13.28 14.33
N ILE A 255 -4.29 13.70 13.60
CA ILE A 255 -2.90 13.86 14.12
C ILE A 255 -2.51 15.34 14.28
N GLY A 256 -3.47 16.26 14.35
CA GLY A 256 -3.23 17.70 14.45
C GLY A 256 -2.53 18.16 15.73
N THR A 257 -2.31 17.27 16.70
CA THR A 257 -1.47 17.51 17.89
C THR A 257 -0.03 17.04 17.71
N TRP A 258 0.28 16.28 16.66
CA TRP A 258 1.63 15.82 16.36
C TRP A 258 2.43 16.98 15.77
N SER A 259 3.69 17.11 16.16
CA SER A 259 4.63 17.99 15.47
C SER A 259 5.02 17.39 14.12
N GLU A 260 5.53 18.23 13.22
CA GLU A 260 6.15 17.76 11.97
C GLU A 260 7.25 16.73 12.26
N ASP A 261 8.12 17.01 13.24
CA ASP A 261 9.22 16.11 13.64
C ASP A 261 8.73 14.75 14.16
N ASN A 262 7.61 14.72 14.89
CA ASN A 262 7.02 13.46 15.34
C ASN A 262 6.51 12.65 14.16
N LEU A 263 5.84 13.28 13.19
CA LEU A 263 5.37 12.59 11.99
C LEU A 263 6.54 12.09 11.13
N VAL A 264 7.59 12.90 10.94
CA VAL A 264 8.82 12.49 10.25
C VAL A 264 9.48 11.32 10.97
N THR A 265 9.60 11.36 12.29
CA THR A 265 10.17 10.26 13.09
C THR A 265 9.34 8.99 12.94
N TYR A 266 8.01 9.10 12.97
CA TYR A 266 7.10 7.98 12.77
C TYR A 266 7.24 7.37 11.37
N LEU A 267 7.27 8.17 10.31
CA LEU A 267 7.46 7.66 8.95
C LEU A 267 8.86 7.04 8.74
N LYS A 268 9.88 7.57 9.42
CA LYS A 268 11.26 7.09 9.30
C LYS A 268 11.53 5.79 10.07
N THR A 269 10.85 5.58 11.20
CA THR A 269 11.20 4.50 12.16
C THR A 269 10.01 3.65 12.58
N GLY A 270 8.79 4.10 12.31
CA GLY A 270 7.54 3.53 12.80
C GLY A 270 7.34 3.75 14.30
N HIS A 271 8.16 4.53 14.99
CA HIS A 271 8.10 4.68 16.44
C HIS A 271 8.18 6.14 16.86
N VAL A 272 7.27 6.55 17.74
CA VAL A 272 7.39 7.82 18.48
C VAL A 272 7.01 7.56 19.94
N ALA A 273 7.98 7.74 20.83
CA ALA A 273 7.80 7.53 22.27
C ALA A 273 6.64 8.37 22.81
N GLY A 274 5.74 7.74 23.57
CA GLY A 274 4.55 8.39 24.13
C GLY A 274 3.53 8.87 23.10
N LEU A 275 3.59 8.36 21.86
CA LEU A 275 2.60 8.64 20.83
C LEU A 275 2.13 7.37 20.12
N SER A 276 3.00 6.67 19.40
CA SER A 276 2.57 5.54 18.56
C SER A 276 3.69 4.60 18.15
N GLN A 277 3.29 3.36 17.83
CA GLN A 277 4.12 2.31 17.27
C GLN A 277 3.40 1.72 16.05
N ALA A 278 4.01 1.81 14.87
CA ALA A 278 3.49 1.19 13.66
C ALA A 278 3.52 -0.35 13.79
N ALA A 279 2.44 -0.98 13.33
CA ALA A 279 2.27 -2.42 13.23
C ALA A 279 1.43 -2.74 11.98
N GLY A 280 1.32 -4.03 11.64
CA GLY A 280 0.49 -4.47 10.52
C GLY A 280 0.84 -3.76 9.20
N PRO A 281 -0.16 -3.41 8.37
CA PRO A 281 0.07 -2.78 7.07
C PRO A 281 0.86 -1.46 7.13
N MET A 282 0.65 -0.63 8.16
CA MET A 282 1.42 0.60 8.32
C MET A 282 2.88 0.29 8.70
N GLY A 283 3.12 -0.78 9.47
CA GLY A 283 4.46 -1.27 9.76
C GLY A 283 5.21 -1.70 8.50
N GLU A 284 4.55 -2.42 7.60
CA GLU A 284 5.09 -2.83 6.29
C GLU A 284 5.41 -1.60 5.41
N ALA A 285 4.49 -0.63 5.32
CA ALA A 285 4.71 0.61 4.57
C ALA A 285 5.89 1.43 5.12
N VAL A 286 6.13 1.39 6.44
CA VAL A 286 7.32 2.00 7.04
C VAL A 286 8.58 1.22 6.68
N GLU A 287 8.58 -0.10 6.87
CA GLU A 287 9.75 -0.95 6.65
C GLU A 287 10.19 -1.02 5.19
N HIS A 288 9.25 -0.98 4.25
CA HIS A 288 9.54 -1.20 2.83
C HIS A 288 9.51 0.07 1.96
N SER A 289 8.92 1.17 2.45
CA SER A 289 8.84 2.44 1.71
C SER A 289 9.36 3.62 2.53
N THR A 290 8.55 4.16 3.46
CA THR A 290 8.78 5.50 4.01
C THR A 290 10.09 5.65 4.80
N SER A 291 10.59 4.58 5.42
CA SER A 291 11.89 4.62 6.11
C SER A 291 13.11 4.76 5.20
N HIS A 292 12.92 4.58 3.88
CA HIS A 292 13.96 4.74 2.85
C HIS A 292 13.91 6.10 2.14
N LEU A 293 12.91 6.92 2.43
CA LEU A 293 12.81 8.26 1.85
C LEU A 293 13.89 9.18 2.39
N THR A 294 14.21 10.20 1.59
CA THR A 294 15.10 11.28 2.05
C THR A 294 14.41 12.10 3.14
N ASP A 295 15.20 12.70 4.03
CA ASP A 295 14.66 13.58 5.09
C ASP A 295 13.83 14.73 4.49
N ASP A 296 14.26 15.32 3.37
CA ASP A 296 13.51 16.38 2.68
C ASP A 296 12.13 15.91 2.22
N ASP A 297 12.02 14.69 1.69
CA ASP A 297 10.75 14.10 1.25
C ASP A 297 9.85 13.72 2.43
N LEU A 298 10.41 13.23 3.55
CA LEU A 298 9.68 13.01 4.79
C LEU A 298 9.10 14.30 5.36
N HIS A 299 9.90 15.37 5.38
CA HIS A 299 9.45 16.70 5.80
C HIS A 299 8.39 17.27 4.84
N ALA A 300 8.51 17.03 3.53
CA ALA A 300 7.51 17.42 2.54
C ALA A 300 6.17 16.69 2.76
N LEU A 301 6.22 15.36 2.94
CA LEU A 301 5.05 14.54 3.29
C LEU A 301 4.38 15.05 4.57
N ALA A 302 5.15 15.23 5.64
CA ALA A 302 4.62 15.69 6.92
C ALA A 302 3.97 17.08 6.81
N ALA A 303 4.61 18.02 6.11
CA ALA A 303 4.07 19.36 5.90
C ALA A 303 2.77 19.36 5.08
N TYR A 304 2.63 18.46 4.10
CA TYR A 304 1.40 18.30 3.35
C TYR A 304 0.28 17.68 4.19
N ILE A 305 0.53 16.54 4.85
CA ILE A 305 -0.47 15.81 5.63
C ILE A 305 -1.04 16.69 6.75
N LEU A 306 -0.18 17.42 7.48
CA LEU A 306 -0.61 18.31 8.56
C LEU A 306 -1.40 19.54 8.10
N GLN A 307 -1.50 19.79 6.79
CA GLN A 307 -2.33 20.83 6.19
C GLN A 307 -3.63 20.29 5.55
N VAL A 308 -3.79 18.97 5.46
CA VAL A 308 -5.03 18.38 4.98
C VAL A 308 -6.17 18.79 5.93
N PRO A 309 -7.27 19.38 5.40
CA PRO A 309 -8.34 19.91 6.23
C PRO A 309 -8.84 18.88 7.25
N ALA A 310 -8.98 19.32 8.50
CA ALA A 310 -9.46 18.48 9.59
C ALA A 310 -10.78 17.80 9.23
N LYS A 311 -10.83 16.50 9.51
CA LYS A 311 -12.05 15.69 9.52
C LYS A 311 -12.25 15.19 10.93
N GLU A 312 -13.44 15.41 11.47
CA GLU A 312 -13.79 14.93 12.81
C GLU A 312 -14.48 13.58 12.69
N ASP A 313 -14.20 12.71 13.65
CA ASP A 313 -14.86 11.43 13.85
C ASP A 313 -15.80 11.52 15.06
N GLU A 314 -17.01 10.98 14.91
CA GLU A 314 -18.03 10.98 15.96
C GLU A 314 -17.67 10.06 17.14
N ALA A 315 -16.79 9.08 16.94
CA ALA A 315 -16.29 8.19 18.00
C ALA A 315 -15.05 8.76 18.70
N GLU A 316 -14.30 9.67 18.06
CA GLU A 316 -13.04 10.23 18.61
C GLU A 316 -13.12 11.73 18.88
N HIS A 317 -13.32 12.11 20.15
CA HIS A 317 -13.45 13.52 20.56
C HIS A 317 -12.20 14.06 21.27
N SER A 318 -11.09 13.35 21.22
CA SER A 318 -9.96 13.57 22.12
C SER A 318 -8.71 12.87 21.57
N PRO A 319 -7.55 13.56 21.52
CA PRO A 319 -6.36 12.98 20.91
C PRO A 319 -5.97 11.66 21.57
N ARG A 320 -5.91 10.58 20.78
CA ARG A 320 -5.75 9.20 21.28
C ARG A 320 -4.57 8.99 22.23
N ALA A 321 -3.43 9.66 21.97
CA ALA A 321 -2.25 9.54 22.82
C ALA A 321 -2.32 10.33 24.14
N GLN A 322 -3.44 10.98 24.48
CA GLN A 322 -3.59 11.66 25.77
C GLN A 322 -4.16 10.74 26.86
N PHE A 323 -4.73 9.60 26.49
CA PHE A 323 -5.42 8.71 27.42
C PHE A 323 -4.46 7.88 28.27
N GLY A 324 -4.98 7.43 29.41
CA GLY A 324 -4.29 6.57 30.35
C GLY A 324 -3.26 7.26 31.24
N GLN A 325 -2.77 6.50 32.20
CA GLN A 325 -1.64 6.80 33.07
C GLN A 325 -1.08 5.49 33.61
N ALA A 326 0.12 5.53 34.19
CA ALA A 326 0.70 4.36 34.86
C ALA A 326 -0.23 3.87 35.99
N LEU A 327 -0.31 2.54 36.16
CA LEU A 327 -1.11 1.95 37.21
C LEU A 327 -0.44 2.17 38.58
N ASP A 328 -1.17 2.79 39.51
CA ASP A 328 -0.74 3.00 40.91
C ASP A 328 -1.30 1.91 41.86
N VAL A 329 -1.65 0.74 41.31
CA VAL A 329 -2.31 -0.35 42.06
C VAL A 329 -1.25 -1.38 42.46
N PRO A 330 -1.34 -2.00 43.65
CA PRO A 330 -0.45 -3.08 44.03
C PRO A 330 -0.47 -4.21 43.00
N ASP A 331 0.71 -4.76 42.69
CA ASP A 331 0.88 -5.96 41.86
C ASP A 331 -0.23 -6.97 42.19
N ILE A 332 -0.93 -7.52 41.20
CA ILE A 332 -1.99 -8.51 41.44
C ILE A 332 -1.45 -9.78 42.13
N ARG A 333 -0.11 -9.95 42.16
CA ARG A 333 0.60 -10.95 42.95
C ARG A 333 0.78 -10.57 44.43
N SER A 334 0.41 -9.35 44.82
CA SER A 334 0.43 -8.89 46.20
C SER A 334 -0.90 -9.22 46.91
N GLY A 335 -0.81 -9.71 48.14
CA GLY A 335 -1.98 -10.15 48.90
C GLY A 335 -2.18 -11.67 48.95
N GLU A 336 -3.43 -12.11 49.08
CA GLU A 336 -3.78 -13.53 49.19
C GLU A 336 -3.80 -14.19 47.80
N LEU A 337 -2.86 -15.12 47.57
CA LEU A 337 -2.74 -15.80 46.29
C LEU A 337 -3.94 -16.73 46.07
N THR A 338 -4.69 -16.47 45.00
CA THR A 338 -5.80 -17.31 44.57
C THR A 338 -5.33 -18.22 43.43
N ARG A 339 -5.45 -19.54 43.62
CA ARG A 339 -5.16 -20.51 42.58
C ARG A 339 -6.31 -20.55 41.57
N ILE A 340 -5.99 -20.34 40.30
CA ILE A 340 -6.93 -20.49 39.18
C ILE A 340 -6.62 -21.80 38.48
N ASP A 341 -7.55 -22.75 38.54
CA ASP A 341 -7.35 -24.09 37.98
C ASP A 341 -7.81 -24.21 36.52
N LYS A 342 -8.62 -23.28 36.04
CA LYS A 342 -9.10 -23.26 34.65
C LYS A 342 -8.82 -21.92 33.98
N LEU A 343 -8.31 -21.99 32.76
CA LEU A 343 -7.97 -20.79 31.99
C LEU A 343 -9.18 -19.91 31.67
N ASP A 344 -10.38 -20.49 31.56
CA ASP A 344 -11.63 -19.73 31.34
C ASP A 344 -12.10 -18.94 32.57
N GLU A 345 -11.49 -19.17 33.73
CA GLU A 345 -11.70 -18.39 34.96
C GLU A 345 -10.71 -17.20 35.06
N MET A 346 -9.74 -17.07 34.14
CA MET A 346 -8.80 -15.94 34.11
C MET A 346 -9.48 -14.65 33.65
N THR A 347 -9.24 -13.57 34.39
CA THR A 347 -9.73 -12.23 34.06
C THR A 347 -8.69 -11.49 33.22
N GLY A 348 -9.06 -10.37 32.59
CA GLY A 348 -8.14 -9.53 31.82
C GLY A 348 -6.83 -9.18 32.57
N PRO A 349 -6.87 -8.76 33.85
CA PRO A 349 -5.66 -8.56 34.67
C PRO A 349 -4.79 -9.82 34.81
N HIS A 350 -5.38 -11.00 35.04
CA HIS A 350 -4.62 -12.25 35.15
C HIS A 350 -3.92 -12.59 33.82
N ILE A 351 -4.60 -12.38 32.69
CA ILE A 351 -4.06 -12.64 31.36
C ILE A 351 -2.93 -11.65 31.05
N TYR A 352 -3.14 -10.36 31.35
CA TYR A 352 -2.13 -9.31 31.16
C TYR A 352 -0.86 -9.59 31.96
N ASP A 353 -1.02 -9.93 33.24
CA ASP A 353 0.11 -10.20 34.12
C ASP A 353 0.93 -11.43 33.68
N ALA A 354 0.25 -12.47 33.20
CA ALA A 354 0.88 -13.69 32.73
C ALA A 354 1.57 -13.56 31.37
N ASN A 355 1.08 -12.70 30.48
CA ASN A 355 1.49 -12.68 29.07
C ASN A 355 2.12 -11.36 28.59
N CYS A 356 1.83 -10.24 29.25
CA CYS A 356 2.15 -8.89 28.74
C CYS A 356 3.07 -8.10 29.70
N ALA A 357 2.85 -8.22 31.01
CA ALA A 357 3.52 -7.39 32.02
C ALA A 357 5.05 -7.54 32.06
N ALA A 358 5.60 -8.67 31.60
CA ALA A 358 7.05 -8.87 31.52
C ALA A 358 7.75 -7.90 30.56
N CYS A 359 7.04 -7.43 29.52
CA CYS A 359 7.56 -6.46 28.55
C CYS A 359 6.94 -5.08 28.77
N HIS A 360 5.62 -5.00 28.96
CA HIS A 360 4.90 -3.73 29.09
C HIS A 360 4.91 -3.17 30.52
N GLY A 361 5.48 -3.88 31.49
CA GLY A 361 5.44 -3.53 32.90
C GLY A 361 4.10 -3.88 33.54
N GLY A 362 4.10 -4.14 34.86
CA GLY A 362 2.85 -4.31 35.61
C GLY A 362 2.00 -3.04 35.65
N ASP A 363 2.65 -1.88 35.48
CA ASP A 363 2.05 -0.55 35.43
C ASP A 363 1.74 -0.04 34.02
N GLY A 364 2.06 -0.83 32.98
CA GLY A 364 1.85 -0.48 31.58
C GLY A 364 2.84 0.52 30.99
N ALA A 365 3.92 0.88 31.69
CA ALA A 365 4.87 1.91 31.25
C ALA A 365 5.78 1.48 30.09
N GLY A 366 5.85 0.19 29.77
CA GLY A 366 6.80 -0.34 28.80
C GLY A 366 8.23 -0.41 29.35
N THR A 367 9.18 -0.65 28.47
CA THR A 367 10.60 -0.61 28.81
C THR A 367 11.13 0.83 28.79
N SER A 368 12.17 1.11 29.58
CA SER A 368 12.76 2.46 29.67
C SER A 368 13.40 2.95 28.37
N ASP A 369 13.77 2.02 27.48
CA ASP A 369 14.27 2.31 26.14
C ASP A 369 13.15 2.37 25.09
N HIS A 370 11.88 2.19 25.52
CA HIS A 370 10.68 2.18 24.69
C HIS A 370 10.62 1.09 23.61
N TYR A 371 11.47 0.06 23.72
CA TYR A 371 11.40 -1.13 22.86
C TYR A 371 10.03 -1.82 22.97
N ALA A 372 9.58 -2.10 24.21
CA ALA A 372 8.18 -2.35 24.48
C ALA A 372 7.51 -1.00 24.75
N PRO A 373 6.55 -0.55 23.92
CA PRO A 373 5.95 0.76 24.09
C PRO A 373 5.10 0.82 25.36
N SER A 374 4.98 2.03 25.90
CA SER A 374 3.96 2.35 26.91
C SER A 374 2.56 2.04 26.37
N LEU A 375 1.71 1.49 27.23
CA LEU A 375 0.30 1.22 26.92
C LEU A 375 -0.60 2.42 27.23
N PHE A 376 -0.16 3.33 28.09
CA PHE A 376 -0.77 4.65 28.24
C PHE A 376 -0.02 5.67 27.39
N HIS A 377 -0.67 6.80 27.10
CA HIS A 377 -0.19 7.78 26.14
C HIS A 377 0.20 7.14 24.79
N ASN A 378 -0.69 6.28 24.29
CA ASN A 378 -0.47 5.49 23.10
C ASN A 378 -1.71 5.56 22.20
N SER A 379 -1.53 5.99 20.95
CA SER A 379 -2.62 6.17 20.00
C SER A 379 -3.38 4.90 19.64
N VAL A 380 -2.79 3.71 19.78
CA VAL A 380 -3.49 2.43 19.53
C VAL A 380 -4.40 2.08 20.70
N VAL A 381 -3.90 2.22 21.93
CA VAL A 381 -4.65 1.87 23.15
C VAL A 381 -5.70 2.93 23.51
N GLY A 382 -5.45 4.19 23.18
CA GLY A 382 -6.40 5.29 23.34
C GLY A 382 -7.33 5.53 22.15
N SER A 383 -7.31 4.63 21.16
CA SER A 383 -8.22 4.66 20.00
C SER A 383 -9.65 4.31 20.41
N ALA A 384 -10.65 4.96 19.79
CA ALA A 384 -12.05 4.54 19.97
C ALA A 384 -12.35 3.20 19.28
N HIS A 385 -11.49 2.81 18.33
CA HIS A 385 -11.56 1.56 17.57
C HIS A 385 -10.57 0.53 18.17
N PRO A 386 -11.04 -0.57 18.78
CA PRO A 386 -10.18 -1.58 19.37
C PRO A 386 -9.50 -2.48 18.33
N ASP A 387 -9.82 -2.31 17.05
CA ASP A 387 -9.40 -3.15 15.94
C ASP A 387 -7.87 -3.32 15.87
N ASP A 388 -7.12 -2.23 15.89
CA ASP A 388 -5.66 -2.27 15.83
C ASP A 388 -5.03 -2.96 17.04
N LEU A 389 -5.61 -2.78 18.24
CA LEU A 389 -5.12 -3.45 19.45
C LEU A 389 -5.40 -4.95 19.40
N ILE A 390 -6.61 -5.35 18.97
CA ILE A 390 -6.97 -6.76 18.79
C ILE A 390 -6.03 -7.40 17.76
N MET A 391 -5.79 -6.75 16.61
CA MET A 391 -4.90 -7.27 15.58
C MET A 391 -3.43 -7.28 16.02
N THR A 392 -2.98 -6.30 16.80
CA THR A 392 -1.63 -6.32 17.38
C THR A 392 -1.44 -7.50 18.33
N VAL A 393 -2.44 -7.83 19.16
CA VAL A 393 -2.38 -9.01 20.03
C VAL A 393 -2.43 -10.31 19.22
N LEU A 394 -3.28 -10.39 18.20
CA LEU A 394 -3.43 -11.60 17.37
C LEU A 394 -2.18 -11.86 16.52
N ASN A 395 -1.76 -10.86 15.74
CA ASN A 395 -0.73 -10.96 14.72
C ASN A 395 0.68 -10.74 15.27
N GLY A 396 0.80 -9.99 16.37
CA GLY A 396 2.08 -9.49 16.84
C GLY A 396 2.63 -8.36 15.97
N VAL A 397 3.88 -8.01 16.25
CA VAL A 397 4.68 -7.02 15.53
C VAL A 397 6.04 -7.67 15.26
N ASP A 398 6.52 -7.60 14.03
CA ASP A 398 7.89 -7.93 13.67
C ASP A 398 8.26 -7.09 12.46
N ARG A 399 9.10 -6.08 12.66
CA ARG A 399 9.55 -5.20 11.59
C ARG A 399 10.87 -4.52 11.91
N THR A 400 11.64 -4.18 10.88
CA THR A 400 12.87 -3.41 11.00
C THR A 400 12.80 -2.13 10.18
N ALA A 401 12.88 -0.97 10.83
CA ALA A 401 12.86 0.31 10.13
C ALA A 401 13.76 1.34 10.82
N GLY A 402 14.44 2.18 10.05
CA GLY A 402 15.30 3.25 10.59
C GLY A 402 16.41 2.74 11.53
N GLY A 403 16.85 1.48 11.36
CA GLY A 403 17.83 0.83 12.24
C GLY A 403 17.26 0.31 13.58
N LEU A 404 15.95 0.37 13.77
CA LEU A 404 15.24 -0.16 14.94
C LEU A 404 14.47 -1.42 14.56
N HIS A 405 14.59 -2.45 15.38
CA HIS A 405 13.75 -3.64 15.30
C HIS A 405 12.65 -3.53 16.35
N ALA A 406 11.41 -3.75 15.94
CA ALA A 406 10.26 -3.80 16.84
C ALA A 406 9.66 -5.20 16.81
N TYR A 407 9.53 -5.81 17.98
CA TYR A 407 8.99 -7.16 18.10
C TYR A 407 8.02 -7.31 19.26
N MET A 408 6.88 -7.93 18.97
CA MET A 408 5.91 -8.44 19.92
C MET A 408 5.36 -9.75 19.35
N PRO A 409 5.39 -10.87 20.09
CA PRO A 409 4.84 -12.12 19.58
C PRO A 409 3.34 -11.99 19.37
N GLY A 410 2.82 -12.63 18.32
CA GLY A 410 1.38 -12.81 18.16
C GLY A 410 0.86 -13.90 19.10
N PHE A 411 -0.39 -13.78 19.56
CA PHE A 411 -1.04 -14.69 20.50
C PHE A 411 -2.16 -15.53 19.84
N ASP A 412 -2.21 -15.56 18.50
CA ASP A 412 -3.11 -16.43 17.74
C ASP A 412 -2.72 -17.92 17.83
N HIS A 413 -3.51 -18.81 17.23
CA HIS A 413 -3.30 -20.26 17.23
C HIS A 413 -1.93 -20.71 16.68
N GLY A 414 -1.30 -19.91 15.82
CA GLY A 414 0.05 -20.15 15.29
C GLY A 414 1.18 -19.69 16.20
N SER A 415 0.89 -19.14 17.37
CA SER A 415 1.87 -18.56 18.28
C SER A 415 2.93 -19.57 18.76
N ASP A 416 4.18 -19.09 18.81
CA ASP A 416 5.32 -19.73 19.48
C ASP A 416 5.31 -19.51 21.01
N VAL A 417 4.43 -18.62 21.50
CA VAL A 417 4.19 -18.38 22.93
C VAL A 417 2.80 -18.92 23.34
N GLN A 418 2.32 -18.55 24.53
CA GLN A 418 1.01 -18.96 25.03
C GLN A 418 -0.09 -18.48 24.07
N ARG A 419 -0.88 -19.43 23.57
CA ARG A 419 -2.02 -19.12 22.69
C ARG A 419 -3.19 -18.65 23.54
N LEU A 420 -3.87 -17.59 23.08
CA LEU A 420 -5.06 -17.07 23.72
C LEU A 420 -6.31 -17.36 22.88
N SER A 421 -7.36 -17.81 23.55
CA SER A 421 -8.70 -17.95 22.99
C SER A 421 -9.32 -16.59 22.68
N ASN A 422 -10.40 -16.60 21.90
CA ASN A 422 -11.16 -15.38 21.60
C ASN A 422 -11.70 -14.71 22.88
N THR A 423 -12.11 -15.52 23.87
CA THR A 423 -12.58 -15.03 25.17
C THR A 423 -11.48 -14.36 25.96
N GLU A 424 -10.29 -14.96 26.01
CA GLU A 424 -9.12 -14.40 26.70
C GLU A 424 -8.66 -13.09 26.06
N ILE A 425 -8.59 -13.03 24.72
CA ILE A 425 -8.21 -11.80 24.02
C ILE A 425 -9.26 -10.69 24.23
N ALA A 426 -10.55 -11.02 24.16
CA ALA A 426 -11.60 -10.02 24.43
C ALA A 426 -11.48 -9.45 25.85
N ALA A 427 -11.28 -10.30 26.86
CA ALA A 427 -11.08 -9.89 28.25
C ALA A 427 -9.79 -9.06 28.43
N LEU A 428 -8.69 -9.45 27.77
CA LEU A 428 -7.42 -8.74 27.79
C LEU A 428 -7.54 -7.35 27.17
N VAL A 429 -8.12 -7.24 25.97
CA VAL A 429 -8.25 -5.96 25.26
C VAL A 429 -9.11 -4.99 26.06
N ASN A 430 -10.28 -5.43 26.56
CA ASN A 430 -11.13 -4.57 27.40
C ASN A 430 -10.41 -4.11 28.67
N TYR A 431 -9.60 -4.98 29.29
CA TYR A 431 -8.78 -4.59 30.43
C TYR A 431 -7.73 -3.54 30.06
N VAL A 432 -6.98 -3.76 28.98
CA VAL A 432 -5.91 -2.85 28.53
C VAL A 432 -6.48 -1.48 28.19
N THR A 433 -7.55 -1.40 27.40
CA THR A 433 -8.15 -0.12 27.02
C THR A 433 -8.86 0.56 28.19
N SER A 434 -9.48 -0.19 29.10
CA SER A 434 -10.11 0.39 30.29
C SER A 434 -9.10 0.90 31.32
N THR A 435 -7.92 0.28 31.40
CA THR A 435 -6.90 0.60 32.41
C THR A 435 -5.92 1.66 31.92
N PHE A 436 -5.46 1.53 30.67
CA PHE A 436 -4.40 2.35 30.10
C PHE A 436 -4.88 3.24 28.93
N GLY A 437 -6.13 3.13 28.51
CA GLY A 437 -6.63 3.74 27.28
C GLY A 437 -7.89 4.58 27.46
N SER A 438 -8.69 4.58 26.41
CA SER A 438 -9.92 5.38 26.24
C SER A 438 -11.14 4.84 27.00
N GLY A 439 -11.09 3.61 27.53
CA GLY A 439 -12.19 2.98 28.25
C GLY A 439 -12.47 1.54 27.82
N ASP A 440 -13.55 0.96 28.34
CA ASP A 440 -14.04 -0.36 27.95
C ASP A 440 -14.82 -0.26 26.62
N HIS A 441 -14.35 -0.96 25.59
CA HIS A 441 -14.98 -1.00 24.27
C HIS A 441 -15.97 -2.15 24.12
N GLY A 442 -16.16 -2.99 25.15
CA GLY A 442 -17.10 -4.11 25.12
C GLY A 442 -16.74 -5.15 24.06
N VAL A 443 -15.45 -5.36 23.79
CA VAL A 443 -14.95 -6.35 22.82
C VAL A 443 -15.49 -7.72 23.19
N THR A 444 -15.99 -8.44 22.20
CA THR A 444 -16.62 -9.75 22.36
C THR A 444 -15.76 -10.87 21.75
N PRO A 445 -15.89 -12.12 22.22
CA PRO A 445 -15.22 -13.26 21.60
C PRO A 445 -15.55 -13.40 20.11
N ASP A 446 -16.80 -13.15 19.71
CA ASP A 446 -17.23 -13.23 18.30
C ASP A 446 -16.53 -12.18 17.42
N GLN A 447 -16.31 -10.98 17.95
CA GLN A 447 -15.53 -9.95 17.26
C GLN A 447 -14.08 -10.41 17.05
N VAL A 448 -13.44 -10.93 18.09
CA VAL A 448 -12.07 -11.48 17.98
C VAL A 448 -12.03 -12.64 16.98
N GLU A 449 -13.01 -13.53 16.99
CA GLU A 449 -13.08 -14.64 16.02
C GLU A 449 -13.16 -14.12 14.57
N LYS A 450 -13.98 -13.08 14.33
CA LYS A 450 -14.12 -12.47 13.01
C LYS A 450 -12.81 -11.85 12.53
N MET A 451 -12.10 -11.16 13.42
CA MET A 451 -10.81 -10.53 13.11
C MET A 451 -9.70 -11.55 12.91
N ARG A 452 -9.67 -12.61 13.73
CA ARG A 452 -8.74 -13.74 13.60
C ARG A 452 -8.83 -14.40 12.21
N LYS A 453 -10.03 -14.51 11.64
CA LYS A 453 -10.24 -15.03 10.27
C LYS A 453 -9.66 -14.13 9.16
N GLN A 454 -9.28 -12.89 9.49
CA GLN A 454 -8.70 -11.92 8.55
C GLN A 454 -7.18 -11.90 8.61
N LEU A 455 -6.54 -12.62 9.55
CA LEU A 455 -5.10 -12.81 9.55
C LEU A 455 -4.64 -13.47 8.23
N PRO A 456 -3.43 -13.14 7.75
CA PRO A 456 -2.84 -13.84 6.62
C PRO A 456 -2.85 -15.34 6.90
N LYS A 457 -3.39 -16.12 5.96
CA LYS A 457 -3.35 -17.58 6.08
C LYS A 457 -1.88 -17.99 6.06
N THR A 458 -1.41 -18.60 7.15
CA THR A 458 -0.08 -19.23 7.19
C THR A 458 0.02 -20.25 6.04
N PRO A 459 1.13 -20.25 5.27
CA PRO A 459 1.33 -21.22 4.19
C PRO A 459 1.16 -22.69 4.60
#